data_AF-A0A428VY86-F1
#
_entry.id   AF-A0A428VY86-F1
#
_cell.length_a   1.000
_cell.length_b   1.000
_cell.length_c   1.000
_cell.angle_alpha   90.00
_cell.angle_beta   90.00
_cell.angle_gamma   90.00
#
_symmetry.space_group_name_H-M   'P 1'
#
loop_
_entity.id
_entity.type
_entity.pdbx_description
1 polymer ?
#
loop_
_entity_poly.entity_id
_entity_poly.type
_entity_poly.pdbx_seq_one_letter_code
_entity_poly.pdbx_strand_id
1 'polypeptide(L)'
;MTQQQLDRAMRAAGDLGTQLVQEALDHAFRGISTSRSRPRPSGFGIEISYRTEPFYPQPLPGIDEEQLIRVRTCASCTLRYAVFGEHRFCPVCGLLSADVVALDALAAETARLDGLGRLPAEVAATLREQGVFTRIWVDTLENLVGVVETMASRVFRASVTDAASLVRGKGNIFQRLDDTADLFADSGHSDVRTMIDAPTWQRLQEAWAARHLFTHNDGLIDAKYLAKVPGSTARPGQRLTITEATCRQAITDTEALCRAIAALTRP
;
A
#
# COMPACT_ATOMS: atom_id res chain seq x y z
N MET A 1 5.04 -20.09 1.86
CA MET A 1 5.02 -20.57 0.47
C MET A 1 3.55 -20.64 0.06
N THR A 2 3.17 -19.95 -1.02
CA THR A 2 1.79 -19.94 -1.52
C THR A 2 1.46 -21.24 -2.25
N GLN A 3 0.17 -21.54 -2.45
CA GLN A 3 -0.25 -22.73 -3.21
C GLN A 3 0.31 -22.70 -4.65
N GLN A 4 0.36 -21.51 -5.27
CA GLN A 4 0.96 -21.33 -6.60
C GLN A 4 2.47 -21.66 -6.61
N GLN A 5 3.20 -21.27 -5.57
CA GLN A 5 4.62 -21.59 -5.41
C GLN A 5 4.84 -23.10 -5.19
N LEU A 6 3.95 -23.75 -4.42
CA LEU A 6 3.97 -25.20 -4.24
C LEU A 6 3.71 -25.93 -5.56
N ASP A 7 2.68 -25.56 -6.31
CA ASP A 7 2.32 -26.19 -7.58
C ASP A 7 3.45 -26.05 -8.62
N ARG A 8 4.10 -24.88 -8.65
CA ARG A 8 5.29 -24.64 -9.49
C ARG A 8 6.47 -25.51 -9.07
N ALA A 9 6.75 -25.60 -7.77
CA ALA A 9 7.83 -26.44 -7.25
C ALA A 9 7.59 -27.93 -7.55
N MET A 10 6.35 -28.39 -7.37
CA MET A 10 5.96 -29.76 -7.68
C MET A 10 6.08 -30.08 -9.17
N ARG A 11 5.72 -29.16 -10.07
CA ARG A 11 5.90 -29.35 -11.51
C ARG A 11 7.37 -29.40 -11.91
N ALA A 12 8.19 -28.48 -11.40
CA ALA A 12 9.63 -28.48 -11.65
C ALA A 12 10.29 -29.77 -11.14
N ALA A 13 9.89 -30.26 -9.97
CA ALA A 13 10.38 -31.52 -9.41
C ALA A 13 9.98 -32.73 -10.26
N GLY A 14 8.74 -32.77 -10.78
CA GLY A 14 8.27 -33.82 -11.68
C GLY A 14 9.02 -33.86 -13.01
N ASP A 15 9.25 -32.69 -13.62
CA ASP A 15 10.00 -32.57 -14.88
C ASP A 15 11.47 -33.00 -14.68
N LEU A 16 12.11 -32.59 -13.58
CA LEU A 16 13.45 -33.03 -13.22
C LEU A 16 13.52 -34.55 -12.99
N GLY A 17 12.52 -35.11 -12.30
CA GLY A 17 12.43 -36.56 -12.10
C GLY A 17 12.35 -37.33 -13.43
N THR A 18 11.59 -36.81 -14.39
CA THR A 18 11.47 -37.40 -15.73
C THR A 18 12.79 -37.34 -16.49
N GLN A 19 13.51 -36.21 -16.42
CA GLN A 19 14.83 -36.05 -17.04
C GLN A 19 15.85 -37.05 -16.45
N LEU A 20 15.91 -37.18 -15.12
CA LEU A 20 16.82 -38.13 -14.46
C LEU A 20 16.53 -39.58 -14.85
N VAL A 21 15.26 -39.97 -14.98
CA VAL A 21 14.88 -41.31 -15.43
C VAL A 21 15.32 -41.53 -16.89
N GLN A 22 15.11 -40.54 -17.77
CA GLN A 22 15.55 -40.64 -19.16
C GLN A 22 17.08 -40.74 -19.26
N GLU A 23 17.82 -39.91 -18.54
CA GLU A 23 19.29 -39.99 -18.51
C GLU A 23 19.79 -41.36 -18.01
N ALA A 24 19.14 -41.92 -16.98
CA ALA A 24 19.47 -43.23 -16.46
C ALA A 24 19.19 -44.36 -17.46
N LEU A 25 18.03 -44.32 -18.15
CA LEU A 25 17.70 -45.26 -19.21
C LEU A 25 18.67 -45.13 -20.39
N ASP A 26 19.01 -43.91 -20.79
CA ASP A 26 19.96 -43.64 -21.87
C ASP A 26 21.34 -44.19 -21.53
N HIS A 27 21.80 -44.00 -20.30
CA HIS A 27 23.05 -44.57 -19.82
C HIS A 27 23.02 -46.11 -19.83
N ALA A 28 21.93 -46.72 -19.36
CA ALA A 28 21.79 -48.18 -19.29
C ALA A 28 21.71 -48.83 -20.69
N PHE A 29 20.96 -48.25 -21.61
CA PHE A 29 20.72 -48.83 -22.94
C PHE A 29 21.79 -48.47 -23.98
N ARG A 30 22.55 -47.38 -23.79
CA ARG A 30 23.71 -47.03 -24.65
C ARG A 30 24.80 -48.13 -24.64
N GLY A 31 24.93 -48.86 -23.53
CA GLY A 31 25.85 -50.02 -23.43
C GLY A 31 25.32 -51.30 -24.07
N ILE A 32 24.00 -51.43 -24.25
CA ILE A 32 23.36 -52.62 -24.82
C ILE A 32 23.32 -52.54 -26.34
N SER A 33 23.14 -51.35 -26.91
CA SER A 33 23.14 -51.15 -28.38
C SER A 33 24.53 -51.28 -29.01
N THR A 34 25.61 -51.32 -28.21
CA THR A 34 27.00 -51.37 -28.68
C THR A 34 27.68 -52.73 -28.47
N SER A 35 27.05 -53.67 -27.75
CA SER A 35 27.58 -55.02 -27.55
C SER A 35 27.36 -55.90 -28.79
N ARG A 36 28.18 -55.69 -29.83
CA ARG A 36 28.33 -56.67 -30.92
C ARG A 36 29.09 -57.89 -30.40
N SER A 37 28.41 -58.79 -29.71
CA SER A 37 28.92 -60.14 -29.51
C SER A 37 28.92 -60.88 -30.86
N ARG A 38 30.09 -61.34 -31.32
CA ARG A 38 30.21 -62.21 -32.51
C ARG A 38 29.25 -63.41 -32.35
N PRO A 39 28.37 -63.70 -33.33
CA PRO A 39 27.42 -64.80 -33.18
C PRO A 39 28.15 -66.14 -33.15
N ARG A 40 27.86 -66.96 -32.13
CA ARG A 40 28.19 -68.40 -32.14
C ARG A 40 27.17 -69.16 -32.98
N PRO A 41 27.54 -70.29 -33.62
CA PRO A 41 26.80 -70.83 -34.79
C PRO A 41 25.44 -71.49 -34.49
N SER A 42 24.92 -71.43 -33.27
CA SER A 42 23.58 -71.97 -32.97
C SER A 42 22.97 -71.24 -31.77
N GLY A 43 22.07 -70.29 -32.03
CA GLY A 43 21.27 -69.64 -31.00
C GLY A 43 20.55 -68.41 -31.54
N PHE A 44 19.25 -68.31 -31.24
CA PHE A 44 18.42 -67.14 -31.55
C PHE A 44 18.99 -65.88 -30.89
N GLY A 45 19.35 -64.88 -31.68
CA GLY A 45 19.75 -63.55 -31.20
C GLY A 45 18.53 -62.65 -31.03
N ILE A 46 18.41 -62.01 -29.87
CA ILE A 46 17.39 -60.98 -29.62
C ILE A 46 18.07 -59.62 -29.81
N GLU A 47 17.63 -58.86 -30.80
CA GLU A 47 18.06 -57.47 -31.02
C GLU A 47 17.09 -56.54 -30.30
N ILE A 48 17.62 -55.73 -29.38
CA ILE A 48 16.83 -54.73 -28.63
C ILE A 48 17.23 -53.36 -29.16
N SER A 49 16.33 -52.69 -29.87
CA SER A 49 16.50 -51.30 -30.32
C SER A 49 15.83 -50.34 -29.34
N TYR A 50 16.58 -49.37 -28.80
CA TYR A 50 16.07 -48.29 -27.95
C TYR A 50 16.31 -46.96 -28.66
N ARG A 51 15.28 -46.11 -28.75
CA ARG A 51 15.33 -44.77 -29.36
C ARG A 51 14.74 -43.79 -28.37
N THR A 52 15.44 -42.69 -28.12
CA THR A 52 15.01 -41.67 -27.17
C THR A 52 14.44 -40.46 -27.87
N GLU A 53 13.35 -39.96 -27.31
CA GLU A 53 12.77 -38.67 -27.68
C GLU A 53 13.27 -37.62 -26.68
N PRO A 54 13.75 -36.44 -27.13
CA PRO A 54 14.18 -35.39 -26.21
C PRO A 54 13.00 -34.92 -25.36
N PHE A 55 13.17 -34.90 -24.04
CA PHE A 55 12.17 -34.32 -23.16
C PHE A 55 12.26 -32.80 -23.16
N TYR A 56 11.13 -32.15 -23.44
CA TYR A 56 10.98 -30.71 -23.36
C TYR A 56 10.12 -30.37 -22.14
N PRO A 57 10.69 -29.76 -21.08
CA PRO A 57 9.92 -29.37 -19.90
C PRO A 57 8.85 -28.37 -20.30
N GLN A 58 7.67 -28.49 -19.69
CA GLN A 58 6.57 -27.57 -19.96
C GLN A 58 6.86 -26.22 -19.29
N PRO A 59 6.38 -25.09 -19.86
CA PRO A 59 6.44 -23.81 -19.19
C PRO A 59 5.83 -23.90 -17.79
N LEU A 60 6.59 -23.43 -16.80
CA LEU A 60 6.12 -23.39 -15.42
C LEU A 60 4.90 -22.47 -15.31
N PRO A 61 3.88 -22.83 -14.51
CA PRO A 61 2.73 -21.97 -14.25
C PRO A 61 3.19 -20.58 -13.83
N GLY A 62 2.60 -19.54 -14.41
CA GLY A 62 2.82 -18.17 -13.96
C GLY A 62 2.50 -18.06 -12.46
N ILE A 63 3.34 -17.36 -11.72
CA ILE A 63 3.02 -16.97 -10.34
C ILE A 63 2.62 -15.50 -10.41
N ASP A 64 1.47 -15.19 -9.82
CA ASP A 64 1.10 -13.81 -9.52
C ASP A 64 1.62 -13.51 -8.12
N GLU A 65 2.89 -13.07 -8.05
CA GLU A 65 3.46 -12.63 -6.77
C GLU A 65 2.97 -11.22 -6.51
N GLU A 66 2.28 -11.02 -5.37
CA GLU A 66 2.00 -9.67 -4.87
C GLU A 66 3.33 -8.91 -4.81
N GLN A 67 3.45 -7.87 -5.64
CA GLN A 67 4.66 -7.06 -5.64
C GLN A 67 4.88 -6.52 -4.23
N LEU A 68 6.09 -6.71 -3.71
CA LEU A 68 6.49 -6.14 -2.42
C LEU A 68 6.19 -4.64 -2.46
N ILE A 69 5.21 -4.23 -1.64
CA ILE A 69 4.56 -2.93 -1.80
C ILE A 69 5.55 -1.80 -1.57
N ARG A 70 6.55 -1.98 -0.69
CA ARG A 70 7.82 -1.21 -0.63
C ARG A 70 8.89 -1.93 0.19
N VAL A 71 10.17 -1.67 -0.13
CA VAL A 71 11.30 -1.93 0.77
C VAL A 71 11.60 -0.67 1.59
N ARG A 72 11.89 -0.84 2.88
CA ARG A 72 12.15 0.23 3.85
C ARG A 72 13.41 -0.04 4.65
N THR A 73 14.00 1.04 5.15
CA THR A 73 15.11 1.01 6.10
C THR A 73 14.68 1.72 7.38
N CYS A 74 14.71 1.06 8.52
CA CYS A 74 14.35 1.68 9.80
C CYS A 74 15.37 2.78 10.16
N ALA A 75 14.90 3.98 10.48
CA ALA A 75 15.76 5.08 10.90
C ALA A 75 16.48 4.81 12.23
N SER A 76 15.91 3.99 13.12
CA SER A 76 16.48 3.73 14.45
C SER A 76 17.48 2.57 14.45
N CYS A 77 17.17 1.46 13.77
CA CYS A 77 17.98 0.23 13.84
C CYS A 77 18.54 -0.23 12.49
N THR A 78 18.40 0.59 11.44
CA THR A 78 18.91 0.36 10.07
C THR A 78 18.45 -0.93 9.38
N LEU A 79 17.56 -1.70 10.01
CA LEU A 79 16.97 -2.91 9.43
C LEU A 79 16.32 -2.57 8.10
N ARG A 80 16.67 -3.34 7.07
CA ARG A 80 16.01 -3.29 5.77
C ARG A 80 14.96 -4.39 5.69
N TYR A 81 13.71 -4.03 5.45
CA TYR A 81 12.58 -4.96 5.43
C TYR A 81 11.51 -4.53 4.44
N ALA A 82 10.73 -5.49 3.97
CA ALA A 82 9.60 -5.23 3.09
C ALA A 82 8.30 -5.17 3.89
N VAL A 83 7.36 -4.36 3.42
CA VAL A 83 6.09 -4.10 4.09
C VAL A 83 4.98 -4.30 3.09
N PHE A 84 3.93 -4.98 3.53
CA PHE A 84 2.65 -5.04 2.84
C PHE A 84 1.71 -4.02 3.48
N GLY A 85 1.16 -3.09 2.69
CA GLY A 85 0.24 -2.07 3.20
C GLY A 85 0.90 -1.02 4.10
N GLU A 86 0.21 -0.64 5.18
CA GLU A 86 0.58 0.49 6.05
C GLU A 86 1.70 0.14 7.04
N HIS A 87 2.75 0.97 7.06
CA HIS A 87 3.95 0.77 7.86
C HIS A 87 3.87 1.44 9.24
N ARG A 88 3.59 0.66 10.29
CA ARG A 88 3.44 1.21 11.67
C ARG A 88 4.55 0.81 12.65
N PHE A 89 5.34 -0.21 12.33
CA PHE A 89 6.25 -0.85 13.29
C PHE A 89 7.46 -1.47 12.59
N CYS A 90 8.62 -1.37 13.23
CA CYS A 90 9.82 -2.09 12.85
C CYS A 90 9.88 -3.46 13.55
N PRO A 91 10.05 -4.57 12.81
CA PRO A 91 10.14 -5.92 13.37
C PRO A 91 11.19 -6.12 14.46
N VAL A 92 12.19 -5.24 14.54
CA VAL A 92 13.32 -5.35 15.49
C VAL A 92 13.20 -4.34 16.63
N CYS A 93 13.18 -3.04 16.34
CA CYS A 93 13.25 -2.01 17.40
C CYS A 93 11.90 -1.48 17.87
N GLY A 94 10.84 -1.87 17.18
CA GLY A 94 9.50 -1.61 17.63
C GLY A 94 8.82 -0.40 16.99
N LEU A 95 8.17 0.42 17.82
CA LEU A 95 7.33 1.52 17.35
C LEU A 95 8.15 2.59 16.63
N LEU A 96 7.72 2.92 15.41
CA LEU A 96 8.33 4.00 14.62
C LEU A 96 7.86 5.38 15.11
N SER A 97 8.65 6.41 14.83
CA SER A 97 8.27 7.80 15.13
C SER A 97 7.00 8.21 14.38
N ALA A 98 6.21 9.11 14.96
CA ALA A 98 4.87 9.44 14.46
C ALA A 98 4.91 10.06 13.06
N ASP A 99 5.93 10.87 12.77
CA ASP A 99 6.21 11.47 11.48
C ASP A 99 6.52 10.43 10.40
N VAL A 100 7.37 9.44 10.69
CA VAL A 100 7.71 8.36 9.73
C VAL A 100 6.47 7.57 9.35
N VAL A 101 5.63 7.22 10.34
CA VAL A 101 4.38 6.48 10.10
C VAL A 101 3.40 7.31 9.28
N ALA A 102 3.24 8.59 9.60
CA ALA A 102 2.32 9.47 8.89
C ALA A 102 2.74 9.71 7.43
N LEU A 103 4.02 10.02 7.20
CA LEU A 103 4.53 10.28 5.85
C LEU A 103 4.49 9.01 4.98
N ASP A 104 4.71 7.82 5.54
CA ASP A 104 4.57 6.57 4.79
C ASP A 104 3.11 6.28 4.42
N ALA A 105 2.16 6.57 5.32
CA ALA A 105 0.73 6.46 5.03
C ALA A 105 0.30 7.41 3.91
N LEU A 106 0.75 8.67 3.92
CA LEU A 106 0.49 9.62 2.83
C LEU A 106 1.11 9.15 1.50
N ALA A 107 2.33 8.59 1.54
CA ALA A 107 2.94 7.99 0.35
C ALA A 107 2.16 6.76 -0.14
N ALA A 108 1.52 5.99 0.74
CA ALA A 108 0.64 4.89 0.38
C ALA A 108 -0.61 5.37 -0.37
N GLU A 109 -1.24 6.44 0.10
CA GLU A 109 -2.37 7.09 -0.60
C GLU A 109 -1.96 7.57 -2.00
N THR A 110 -0.81 8.24 -2.14
CA THR A 110 -0.30 8.66 -3.46
C THR A 110 -0.12 7.46 -4.40
N ALA A 111 0.51 6.38 -3.94
CA ALA A 111 0.71 5.21 -4.80
C ALA A 111 -0.60 4.47 -5.12
N ARG A 112 -1.61 4.54 -4.24
CA ARG A 112 -2.95 4.03 -4.54
C ARG A 112 -3.56 4.78 -5.71
N LEU A 113 -3.46 6.11 -5.72
CA LEU A 113 -3.93 6.94 -6.85
C LEU A 113 -3.12 6.67 -8.12
N ASP A 114 -1.79 6.51 -8.01
CA ASP A 114 -0.93 6.15 -9.15
C ASP A 114 -1.30 4.78 -9.72
N GLY A 115 -1.65 3.82 -8.87
CA GLY A 115 -2.13 2.51 -9.28
C GLY A 115 -3.40 2.60 -10.13
N LEU A 116 -4.36 3.45 -9.74
CA LEU A 116 -5.56 3.71 -10.55
C LEU A 116 -5.22 4.33 -11.90
N GLY A 117 -4.25 5.24 -11.95
CA GLY A 117 -3.81 5.89 -13.18
C GLY A 117 -3.12 4.94 -14.18
N ARG A 118 -2.64 3.78 -13.73
CA ARG A 118 -1.97 2.77 -14.57
C ARG A 118 -2.91 1.69 -15.11
N LEU A 119 -4.19 1.72 -14.73
CA LEU A 119 -5.15 0.72 -15.19
C LEU A 119 -5.40 0.85 -16.70
N PRO A 120 -5.57 -0.28 -17.43
CA PRO A 120 -6.03 -0.26 -18.81
C PRO A 120 -7.37 0.51 -18.94
N ALA A 121 -7.55 1.24 -20.03
CA ALA A 121 -8.70 2.14 -20.21
C ALA A 121 -10.06 1.43 -20.07
N GLU A 122 -10.18 0.22 -20.59
CA GLU A 122 -11.39 -0.61 -20.50
C GLU A 122 -11.72 -1.04 -19.06
N VAL A 123 -10.70 -1.41 -18.29
CA VAL A 123 -10.82 -1.77 -16.87
C VAL A 123 -11.18 -0.53 -16.07
N ALA A 124 -10.50 0.58 -16.32
CA ALA A 124 -10.76 1.85 -15.65
C ALA A 124 -12.18 2.37 -15.93
N ALA A 125 -12.70 2.22 -17.16
CA ALA A 125 -14.07 2.60 -17.50
C ALA A 125 -15.09 1.77 -16.71
N THR A 126 -14.92 0.45 -16.69
CA THR A 126 -15.79 -0.48 -15.94
C THR A 126 -15.81 -0.14 -14.45
N LEU A 127 -14.63 0.08 -13.85
CA LEU A 127 -14.53 0.41 -12.42
C LEU A 127 -15.09 1.80 -12.08
N ARG A 128 -15.02 2.76 -13.02
CA ARG A 128 -15.66 4.07 -12.86
C ARG A 128 -17.18 3.96 -12.87
N GLU A 129 -17.75 3.17 -13.78
CA GLU A 129 -19.20 2.90 -13.82
C GLU A 129 -19.68 2.27 -12.50
N GLN A 130 -18.87 1.38 -11.91
CA GLN A 130 -19.15 0.75 -10.62
C GLN A 130 -18.89 1.67 -9.41
N GLY A 131 -18.47 2.93 -9.62
CA GLY A 131 -18.22 3.90 -8.54
C GLY A 131 -16.94 3.66 -7.74
N VAL A 132 -16.06 2.76 -8.17
CA VAL A 132 -14.83 2.38 -7.44
C VAL A 132 -13.88 3.57 -7.28
N PHE A 133 -13.73 4.38 -8.34
CA PHE A 133 -12.87 5.57 -8.30
C PHE A 133 -13.38 6.60 -7.29
N THR A 134 -14.68 6.90 -7.33
CA THR A 134 -15.32 7.83 -6.39
C THR A 134 -15.17 7.35 -4.95
N ARG A 135 -15.39 6.06 -4.70
CA ARG A 135 -15.19 5.49 -3.35
C ARG A 135 -13.75 5.63 -2.89
N ILE A 136 -12.77 5.32 -3.74
CA ILE A 136 -11.35 5.45 -3.39
C ILE A 136 -10.99 6.91 -3.09
N TRP A 137 -11.47 7.87 -3.86
CA TRP A 137 -11.21 9.29 -3.62
C TRP A 137 -11.80 9.77 -2.29
N VAL A 138 -13.01 9.31 -1.94
CA VAL A 138 -13.62 9.59 -0.64
C VAL A 138 -12.82 8.93 0.49
N ASP A 139 -12.45 7.66 0.34
CA ASP A 139 -11.63 6.93 1.30
C ASP A 139 -10.29 7.63 1.56
N THR A 140 -9.65 8.15 0.52
CA THR A 140 -8.42 8.94 0.67
C THR A 140 -8.66 10.14 1.59
N LEU A 141 -9.72 10.93 1.38
CA LEU A 141 -10.01 12.07 2.27
C LEU A 141 -10.27 11.64 3.72
N GLU A 142 -10.97 10.52 3.94
CA GLU A 142 -11.21 9.98 5.28
C GLU A 142 -9.90 9.51 5.95
N ASN A 143 -9.03 8.85 5.19
CA ASN A 143 -7.74 8.36 5.67
C ASN A 143 -6.79 9.51 6.05
N LEU A 144 -6.76 10.61 5.29
CA LEU A 144 -5.94 11.78 5.60
C LEU A 144 -6.22 12.32 7.01
N VAL A 145 -7.49 12.40 7.41
CA VAL A 145 -7.87 12.84 8.75
C VAL A 145 -7.36 11.87 9.82
N GLY A 146 -7.48 10.56 9.58
CA GLY A 146 -6.97 9.54 10.51
C GLY A 146 -5.45 9.57 10.68
N VAL A 147 -4.71 9.87 9.60
CA VAL A 147 -3.26 10.07 9.63
C VAL A 147 -2.89 11.25 10.52
N VAL A 148 -3.51 12.42 10.29
CA VAL A 148 -3.26 13.62 11.10
C VAL A 148 -3.67 13.40 12.55
N GLU A 149 -4.84 12.81 12.80
CA GLU A 149 -5.31 12.51 14.15
C GLU A 149 -4.28 11.68 14.92
N THR A 150 -3.85 10.56 14.34
CA THR A 150 -2.91 9.64 14.97
C THR A 150 -1.58 10.33 15.24
N MET A 151 -1.07 11.07 14.27
CA MET A 151 0.21 11.77 14.38
C MET A 151 0.16 12.90 15.42
N ALA A 152 -0.80 13.82 15.28
CA ALA A 152 -0.98 14.96 16.17
C ALA A 152 -1.15 14.50 17.63
N SER A 153 -1.96 13.47 17.84
CA SER A 153 -2.20 12.91 19.17
C SER A 153 -0.94 12.30 19.79
N ARG A 154 -0.07 11.66 18.99
CA ARG A 154 1.21 11.13 19.46
C ARG A 154 2.22 12.22 19.74
N VAL A 155 2.33 13.21 18.84
CA VAL A 155 3.26 14.35 19.01
C VAL A 155 2.87 15.15 20.25
N PHE A 156 1.59 15.52 20.39
CA PHE A 156 1.08 16.28 21.53
C PHE A 156 1.37 15.59 22.87
N ARG A 157 1.09 14.28 22.97
CA ARG A 157 1.36 13.51 24.19
C ARG A 157 2.85 13.37 24.50
N ALA A 158 3.72 13.48 23.50
CA ALA A 158 5.16 13.42 23.68
C ALA A 158 5.78 14.79 23.99
N SER A 159 5.15 15.89 23.55
CA SER A 159 5.69 17.25 23.67
C SER A 159 5.10 18.07 24.83
N VAL A 160 3.89 17.73 25.29
CA VAL A 160 3.17 18.52 26.31
C VAL A 160 3.08 17.77 27.64
N THR A 161 3.46 18.46 28.72
CA THR A 161 3.30 17.94 30.09
C THR A 161 1.82 17.92 30.46
N ASP A 162 1.36 16.84 31.13
CA ASP A 162 -0.05 16.64 31.49
C ASP A 162 -1.03 16.61 30.30
N ALA A 163 -0.53 16.22 29.12
CA ALA A 163 -1.33 16.09 27.90
C ALA A 163 -2.62 15.27 28.09
N ALA A 164 -2.57 14.23 28.93
CA ALA A 164 -3.72 13.37 29.22
C ALA A 164 -4.88 14.12 29.92
N SER A 165 -4.56 15.07 30.80
CA SER A 165 -5.56 15.93 31.44
C SER A 165 -6.12 16.93 30.44
N LEU A 166 -5.25 17.56 29.64
CA LEU A 166 -5.64 18.60 28.67
C LEU A 166 -6.56 18.09 27.55
N VAL A 167 -6.49 16.80 27.21
CA VAL A 167 -7.38 16.18 26.20
C VAL A 167 -8.60 15.48 26.80
N ARG A 168 -8.67 15.35 28.14
CA ARG A 168 -9.76 14.65 28.81
C ARG A 168 -11.10 15.33 28.52
N GLY A 169 -12.08 14.55 28.06
CA GLY A 169 -13.42 15.05 27.74
C GLY A 169 -13.54 15.85 26.44
N LYS A 170 -12.44 16.05 25.68
CA LYS A 170 -12.47 16.83 24.42
C LYS A 170 -12.87 16.00 23.17
N GLY A 171 -13.16 14.72 23.34
CA GLY A 171 -13.55 13.79 22.27
C GLY A 171 -12.45 13.65 21.20
N ASN A 172 -12.85 13.54 19.93
CA ASN A 172 -11.95 13.42 18.79
C ASN A 172 -11.34 14.79 18.40
N ILE A 173 -10.71 15.48 19.35
CA ILE A 173 -10.14 16.82 19.14
C ILE A 173 -9.12 16.85 18.01
N PHE A 174 -8.30 15.80 17.89
CA PHE A 174 -7.27 15.69 16.86
C PHE A 174 -7.82 15.44 15.44
N GLN A 175 -9.14 15.18 15.29
CA GLN A 175 -9.81 15.17 13.99
C GLN A 175 -10.34 16.55 13.58
N ARG A 176 -10.37 17.51 14.50
CA ARG A 176 -10.87 18.87 14.28
C ARG A 176 -9.67 19.77 14.05
N LEU A 177 -9.51 20.24 12.82
CA LEU A 177 -8.29 20.89 12.34
C LEU A 177 -7.93 22.15 13.15
N ASP A 178 -8.89 23.07 13.31
CA ASP A 178 -8.68 24.31 14.07
C ASP A 178 -8.45 24.02 15.56
N ASP A 179 -9.29 23.19 16.20
CA ASP A 179 -9.10 22.82 17.61
C ASP A 179 -7.76 22.13 17.87
N THR A 180 -7.22 21.38 16.89
CA THR A 180 -5.89 20.77 17.00
C THR A 180 -4.80 21.85 17.01
N ALA A 181 -4.89 22.84 16.11
CA ALA A 181 -3.96 23.96 16.07
C ALA A 181 -4.03 24.78 17.36
N ASP A 182 -5.24 25.13 17.81
CA ASP A 182 -5.49 25.84 19.06
C ASP A 182 -4.93 25.06 20.26
N LEU A 183 -5.14 23.75 20.31
CA LEU A 183 -4.62 22.91 21.40
C LEU A 183 -3.09 22.97 21.51
N PHE A 184 -2.37 22.94 20.39
CA PHE A 184 -0.91 23.09 20.40
C PHE A 184 -0.50 24.52 20.80
N ALA A 185 -1.14 25.55 20.24
CA ALA A 185 -0.83 26.94 20.54
C ALA A 185 -1.07 27.30 22.02
N ASP A 186 -2.21 26.87 22.58
CA ASP A 186 -2.57 27.02 24.00
C ASP A 186 -1.59 26.30 24.93
N SER A 187 -0.90 25.28 24.42
CA SER A 187 0.14 24.54 25.15
C SER A 187 1.54 25.15 24.99
N GLY A 188 1.65 26.35 24.39
CA GLY A 188 2.89 27.11 24.25
C GLY A 188 3.72 26.77 23.00
N HIS A 189 3.20 25.97 22.08
CA HIS A 189 3.85 25.70 20.80
C HIS A 189 3.55 26.79 19.76
N SER A 190 4.39 26.87 18.73
CA SER A 190 4.09 27.68 17.55
C SER A 190 2.76 27.26 16.92
N ASP A 191 1.99 28.23 16.45
CA ASP A 191 0.75 27.97 15.74
C ASP A 191 1.05 27.33 14.37
N VAL A 192 0.59 26.09 14.17
CA VAL A 192 0.77 25.37 12.90
C VAL A 192 0.20 26.12 11.71
N ARG A 193 -0.82 26.96 11.92
CA ARG A 193 -1.45 27.79 10.88
C ARG A 193 -0.51 28.84 10.33
N THR A 194 0.49 29.28 11.11
CA THR A 194 1.52 30.23 10.66
C THR A 194 2.77 29.53 10.14
N MET A 195 2.94 28.24 10.46
CA MET A 195 4.04 27.41 9.97
C MET A 195 3.80 26.91 8.54
N ILE A 196 2.53 26.84 8.11
CA ILE A 196 2.14 26.64 6.72
C ILE A 196 1.51 27.92 6.17
N ASP A 197 1.48 28.09 4.85
CA ASP A 197 0.85 29.27 4.26
C ASP A 197 -0.69 29.25 4.37
N ALA A 198 -1.30 30.43 4.42
CA ALA A 198 -2.75 30.58 4.56
C ALA A 198 -3.55 29.88 3.43
N PRO A 199 -3.13 29.91 2.15
CA PRO A 199 -3.78 29.13 1.10
C PRO A 199 -3.81 27.62 1.38
N THR A 200 -2.73 27.06 1.90
CA THR A 200 -2.63 25.63 2.25
C THR A 200 -3.55 25.30 3.42
N TRP A 201 -3.59 26.14 4.45
CA TRP A 201 -4.54 25.95 5.56
C TRP A 201 -6.00 25.99 5.09
N GLN A 202 -6.33 26.94 4.20
CA GLN A 202 -7.68 27.03 3.63
C GLN A 202 -8.05 25.74 2.87
N ARG A 203 -7.16 25.22 2.01
CA ARG A 203 -7.42 23.96 1.29
C ARG A 203 -7.58 22.76 2.22
N LEU A 204 -6.86 22.72 3.34
CA LEU A 204 -7.06 21.70 4.39
C LEU A 204 -8.44 21.82 5.03
N GLN A 205 -8.89 23.04 5.35
CA GLN A 205 -10.23 23.26 5.90
C GLN A 205 -11.32 22.79 4.92
N GLU A 206 -11.14 23.04 3.62
CA GLU A 206 -12.05 22.57 2.56
C GLU A 206 -12.08 21.03 2.47
N ALA A 207 -10.92 20.37 2.54
CA ALA A 207 -10.83 18.90 2.55
C ALA A 207 -11.49 18.29 3.80
N TRP A 208 -11.29 18.89 4.98
CA TRP A 208 -11.95 18.46 6.23
C TRP A 208 -13.47 18.67 6.19
N ALA A 209 -13.92 19.77 5.59
CA ALA A 209 -15.34 20.03 5.39
C ALA A 209 -15.96 19.01 4.41
N ALA A 210 -15.24 18.66 3.34
CA ALA A 210 -15.67 17.61 2.40
C ALA A 210 -15.79 16.25 3.10
N ARG A 211 -14.83 15.88 3.95
CA ARG A 211 -14.89 14.64 4.75
C ARG A 211 -16.15 14.59 5.63
N HIS A 212 -16.52 15.69 6.28
CA HIS A 212 -17.78 15.77 7.05
C HIS A 212 -18.99 15.40 6.19
N LEU A 213 -19.08 15.92 4.96
CA LEU A 213 -20.19 15.59 4.07
C LEU A 213 -20.24 14.09 3.76
N PHE A 214 -19.12 13.47 3.40
CA PHE A 214 -19.11 12.05 3.03
C PHE A 214 -19.32 11.10 4.21
N THR A 215 -18.76 11.42 5.38
CA THR A 215 -18.90 10.56 6.56
C THR A 215 -20.29 10.68 7.22
N HIS A 216 -20.95 11.85 7.14
CA HIS A 216 -22.18 12.12 7.91
C HIS A 216 -23.41 12.49 7.09
N ASN A 217 -23.27 12.85 5.82
CA ASN A 217 -24.37 13.34 5.00
C ASN A 217 -24.40 12.76 3.59
N ASP A 218 -23.81 11.57 3.37
CA ASP A 218 -23.69 10.90 2.05
C ASP A 218 -23.13 11.80 0.93
N GLY A 219 -22.24 12.72 1.30
CA GLY A 219 -21.65 13.69 0.37
C GLY A 219 -22.59 14.82 -0.04
N LEU A 220 -23.79 14.92 0.52
CA LEU A 220 -24.74 16.00 0.23
C LEU A 220 -24.31 17.27 0.96
N ILE A 221 -24.31 18.39 0.26
CA ILE A 221 -23.90 19.69 0.79
C ILE A 221 -24.94 20.19 1.79
N ASP A 222 -24.48 20.55 2.98
CA ASP A 222 -25.27 21.11 4.06
C ASP A 222 -24.81 22.54 4.43
N ALA A 223 -25.56 23.18 5.34
CA ALA A 223 -25.22 24.52 5.81
C ALA A 223 -23.87 24.57 6.57
N LYS A 224 -23.47 23.46 7.21
CA LYS A 224 -22.19 23.38 7.96
C LYS A 224 -21.01 23.45 7.00
N TYR A 225 -21.09 22.78 5.86
CA TYR A 225 -20.08 22.85 4.81
C TYR A 225 -19.96 24.27 4.23
N LEU A 226 -21.09 24.89 3.86
CA LEU A 226 -21.07 26.25 3.27
C LEU A 226 -20.56 27.32 4.25
N ALA A 227 -20.81 27.14 5.55
CA ALA A 227 -20.24 28.01 6.57
C ALA A 227 -18.71 27.89 6.69
N LYS A 228 -18.16 26.68 6.45
CA LYS A 228 -16.71 26.43 6.48
C LYS A 228 -16.01 26.72 5.14
N VAL A 229 -16.74 26.66 4.04
CA VAL A 229 -16.24 26.90 2.68
C VAL A 229 -17.06 28.01 2.02
N PRO A 230 -16.91 29.27 2.47
CA PRO A 230 -17.74 30.38 1.98
C PRO A 230 -17.49 30.72 0.50
N GLY A 231 -16.34 30.34 -0.06
CA GLY A 231 -16.05 30.48 -1.49
C GLY A 231 -16.68 29.41 -2.39
N SER A 232 -17.40 28.44 -1.82
CA SER A 232 -18.02 27.37 -2.60
C SER A 232 -19.17 27.90 -3.47
N THR A 233 -19.18 27.51 -4.74
CA THR A 233 -20.30 27.76 -5.67
C THR A 233 -21.40 26.71 -5.54
N ALA A 234 -21.24 25.74 -4.65
CA ALA A 234 -22.14 24.62 -4.49
C ALA A 234 -23.39 25.00 -3.69
N ARG A 235 -24.48 24.26 -3.91
CA ARG A 235 -25.79 24.55 -3.31
C ARG A 235 -26.20 23.46 -2.32
N PRO A 236 -26.95 23.79 -1.26
CA PRO A 236 -27.51 22.79 -0.35
C PRO A 236 -28.26 21.68 -1.10
N GLY A 237 -28.04 20.43 -0.70
CA GLY A 237 -28.64 19.24 -1.30
C GLY A 237 -27.95 18.73 -2.57
N GLN A 238 -26.97 19.45 -3.14
CA GLN A 238 -26.11 18.89 -4.18
C GLN A 238 -25.12 17.88 -3.59
N ARG A 239 -24.78 16.82 -4.33
CA ARG A 239 -23.68 15.93 -3.94
C ARG A 239 -22.36 16.58 -4.34
N LEU A 240 -21.41 16.66 -3.41
CA LEU A 240 -20.07 17.15 -3.69
C LEU A 240 -19.34 16.19 -4.63
N THR A 241 -18.71 16.71 -5.67
CA THR A 241 -17.85 15.93 -6.58
C THR A 241 -16.41 16.06 -6.15
N ILE A 242 -15.75 14.93 -5.88
CA ILE A 242 -14.31 14.85 -5.62
C ILE A 242 -13.62 14.31 -6.86
N THR A 243 -12.43 14.83 -7.14
CA THR A 243 -11.58 14.41 -8.25
C THR A 243 -10.24 13.89 -7.75
N GLU A 244 -9.55 13.12 -8.58
CA GLU A 244 -8.18 12.69 -8.27
C GLU A 244 -7.25 13.88 -7.99
N ALA A 245 -7.37 14.97 -8.76
CA ALA A 245 -6.57 16.18 -8.55
C ALA A 245 -6.80 16.79 -7.16
N THR A 246 -8.06 16.82 -6.71
CA THR A 246 -8.43 17.25 -5.35
C THR A 246 -7.78 16.35 -4.30
N CYS A 247 -7.84 15.03 -4.46
CA CYS A 247 -7.20 14.09 -3.53
C CYS A 247 -5.68 14.27 -3.48
N ARG A 248 -5.02 14.43 -4.63
CA ARG A 248 -3.57 14.67 -4.70
C ARG A 248 -3.17 15.96 -4.01
N GLN A 249 -3.91 17.04 -4.25
CA GLN A 249 -3.69 18.31 -3.56
C GLN A 249 -3.89 18.16 -2.05
N ALA A 250 -4.95 17.47 -1.62
CA ALA A 250 -5.20 17.22 -0.20
C ALA A 250 -4.09 16.39 0.46
N ILE A 251 -3.52 15.39 -0.24
CA ILE A 251 -2.36 14.64 0.24
C ILE A 251 -1.15 15.56 0.43
N THR A 252 -0.84 16.40 -0.56
CA THR A 252 0.28 17.37 -0.48
C THR A 252 0.10 18.36 0.67
N ASP A 253 -1.10 18.92 0.83
CA ASP A 253 -1.38 19.88 1.90
C ASP A 253 -1.31 19.19 3.27
N THR A 254 -1.79 17.93 3.36
CA THR A 254 -1.70 17.12 4.59
C THR A 254 -0.26 16.77 4.92
N GLU A 255 0.59 16.53 3.92
CA GLU A 255 2.02 16.32 4.12
C GLU A 255 2.68 17.56 4.74
N ALA A 256 2.36 18.76 4.22
CA ALA A 256 2.85 20.01 4.78
C ALA A 256 2.41 20.18 6.25
N LEU A 257 1.14 19.88 6.56
CA LEU A 257 0.63 19.90 7.93
C LEU A 257 1.35 18.90 8.84
N CYS A 258 1.54 17.66 8.41
CA CYS A 258 2.27 16.64 9.16
C CYS A 258 3.72 17.09 9.45
N ARG A 259 4.40 17.70 8.47
CA ARG A 259 5.76 18.26 8.68
C ARG A 259 5.76 19.41 9.68
N ALA A 260 4.77 20.30 9.62
CA ALA A 260 4.62 21.39 10.59
C ALA A 260 4.40 20.84 12.01
N ILE A 261 3.50 19.86 12.18
CA ILE A 261 3.24 19.20 13.46
C ILE A 261 4.50 18.48 13.97
N ALA A 262 5.24 17.77 13.11
CA ALA A 262 6.49 17.11 13.48
C ALA A 262 7.54 18.09 14.03
N ALA A 263 7.57 19.32 13.50
CA ALA A 263 8.49 20.36 13.94
C ALA A 263 8.13 20.97 15.30
N LEU A 264 6.95 20.66 15.87
CA LEU A 264 6.54 21.09 17.22
C LEU A 264 7.26 20.32 18.34
N THR A 265 8.29 19.56 18.04
CA THR A 265 9.06 18.82 19.05
C THR A 265 10.00 19.74 19.83
N ARG A 266 9.71 19.88 21.14
CA ARG A 266 10.42 20.62 22.20
C ARG A 266 10.36 22.16 22.09
N PRO A 267 9.77 22.89 23.07
CA PRO A 267 10.34 24.17 23.47
C PRO A 267 11.72 23.98 24.14
#